data_AF-A0A069IKA0-F1
#
_entry.id   AF-A0A069IKA0-F1
#
_cell.length_a   1.000
_cell.length_b   1.000
_cell.length_c   1.000
_cell.angle_alpha   90.00
_cell.angle_beta   90.00
_cell.angle_gamma   90.00
#
_symmetry.space_group_name_H-M   'P 1'
#
loop_
_entity.id
_entity.type
_entity.pdbx_description
1 polymer ?
#
loop_
_entity_poly.entity_id
_entity_poly.type
_entity_poly.pdbx_seq_one_letter_code
_entity_poly.pdbx_strand_id
1 'polypeptide(L)'
;MNAFDSSIIHFLNQFAFRSVFIDRAALAMTQFYMLRGLPMIALLWWVWFRDGPDKLRDREIVVTTIVAGLCVLALGRFLAHWVPFRIRPFANPELGLRFLVSSEDRIRTWSAFPSDHAMLWCAVAAGVLIASWRIGIFALAYAILFICMSRVYVGLHHPTDVLGGAALGVAMCLLLNLTRCRHFIAAPVLQFSRRHQSSFHVGMFLLSFGLVTHFDELLMLGSSLLKFV
;
A
#
# COMPACT_ATOMS: atom_id res chain seq x y z
N MET A 1 -13.05 11.15 18.14
CA MET A 1 -11.66 11.06 17.60
C MET A 1 -10.70 10.93 18.77
N ASN A 2 -9.62 10.13 18.65
CA ASN A 2 -8.71 9.88 19.76
C ASN A 2 -7.70 11.03 19.94
N ALA A 3 -7.21 11.23 21.17
CA ALA A 3 -6.26 12.30 21.48
C ALA A 3 -4.94 12.18 20.69
N PHE A 4 -4.48 10.96 20.44
CA PHE A 4 -3.28 10.68 19.65
C PHE A 4 -3.42 11.17 18.20
N ASP A 5 -4.52 10.83 17.52
CA ASP A 5 -4.75 11.27 16.14
C ASP A 5 -4.84 12.79 16.06
N SER A 6 -5.59 13.38 16.99
CA SER A 6 -5.81 14.83 17.05
C SER A 6 -4.48 15.57 17.22
N SER A 7 -3.65 15.16 18.18
CA SER A 7 -2.34 15.77 18.46
C SER A 7 -1.45 15.82 17.22
N ILE A 8 -1.31 14.69 16.53
CA ILE A 8 -0.45 14.59 15.35
C ILE A 8 -1.03 15.39 14.18
N ILE A 9 -2.33 15.29 13.93
CA ILE A 9 -2.98 16.03 12.84
C ILE A 9 -2.84 17.54 13.06
N HIS A 10 -3.11 18.03 14.27
CA HIS A 10 -2.94 19.45 14.59
C HIS A 10 -1.48 19.90 14.45
N PHE A 11 -0.53 19.11 14.94
CA PHE A 11 0.90 19.39 14.77
C PHE A 11 1.29 19.52 13.30
N LEU A 12 0.90 18.57 12.46
CA LEU A 12 1.21 18.60 11.03
C LEU A 12 0.53 19.76 10.30
N ASN A 13 -0.69 20.10 10.72
CA ASN A 13 -1.43 21.20 10.12
C ASN A 13 -0.77 22.57 10.36
N GLN A 14 0.07 22.73 11.40
CA GLN A 14 0.84 23.96 11.61
C GLN A 14 1.83 24.24 10.47
N PHE A 15 2.26 23.21 9.75
CA PHE A 15 3.18 23.30 8.62
C PHE A 15 2.45 23.35 7.27
N ALA A 16 1.22 22.86 7.20
CA ALA A 16 0.38 22.91 6.01
C ALA A 16 0.18 24.37 5.56
N PHE A 17 0.25 24.61 4.25
CA PHE A 17 0.11 25.94 3.63
C PHE A 17 1.21 26.95 3.98
N ARG A 18 2.26 26.57 4.72
CA ARG A 18 3.44 27.43 4.98
C ARG A 18 4.50 27.33 3.89
N SER A 19 4.66 26.16 3.27
CA SER A 19 5.67 25.93 2.23
C SER A 19 5.05 25.24 1.02
N VAL A 20 4.96 25.99 -0.08
CA VAL A 20 4.45 25.50 -1.37
C VAL A 20 5.22 24.26 -1.85
N PHE A 21 6.52 24.21 -1.57
CA PHE A 21 7.35 23.06 -1.95
C PHE A 21 6.94 21.79 -1.21
N ILE A 22 6.80 21.85 0.12
CA ILE A 22 6.44 20.69 0.94
C ILE A 22 5.03 20.22 0.59
N ASP A 23 4.10 21.16 0.43
CA ASP A 23 2.71 20.89 0.07
C ASP A 23 2.60 20.19 -1.29
N ARG A 24 3.31 20.70 -2.31
CA ARG A 24 3.36 20.06 -3.63
C ARG A 24 4.05 18.70 -3.60
N ALA A 25 5.10 18.53 -2.81
CA ALA A 25 5.78 17.25 -2.65
C ALA A 25 4.85 16.19 -2.01
N ALA A 26 4.12 16.56 -0.95
CA ALA A 26 3.16 15.68 -0.29
C ALA A 26 1.99 15.31 -1.21
N LEU A 27 1.48 16.28 -1.97
CA LEU A 27 0.45 16.04 -3.00
C LEU A 27 0.97 15.12 -4.12
N ALA A 28 2.18 15.38 -4.65
CA ALA A 28 2.79 14.57 -5.70
C ALA A 28 2.99 13.11 -5.25
N MET A 29 3.42 12.89 -4.01
CA MET A 29 3.57 11.55 -3.43
C MET A 29 2.23 10.81 -3.28
N THR A 30 1.15 11.55 -3.08
CA THR A 30 -0.21 11.01 -2.99
C THR A 30 -0.78 10.68 -4.37
N GLN A 31 -0.60 11.58 -5.34
CA GLN A 31 -1.25 11.56 -6.66
C GLN A 31 -0.47 10.77 -7.73
N PHE A 32 0.86 10.81 -7.72
CA PHE A 32 1.66 10.16 -8.76
C PHE A 32 2.05 8.74 -8.39
N TYR A 33 1.55 7.77 -9.16
CA TYR A 33 1.88 6.36 -9.00
C TYR A 33 3.38 6.07 -9.16
N MET A 34 4.06 6.85 -9.99
CA MET A 34 5.51 6.75 -10.24
C MET A 34 6.35 7.04 -9.00
N LEU A 35 5.92 7.97 -8.14
CA LEU A 35 6.62 8.25 -6.90
C LEU A 35 6.17 7.26 -5.81
N ARG A 36 4.90 6.91 -5.78
CA ARG A 36 4.35 6.07 -4.72
C ARG A 36 4.76 4.60 -4.84
N GLY A 37 4.19 3.91 -5.83
CA GLY A 37 4.22 2.45 -5.89
C GLY A 37 5.31 1.87 -6.76
N LEU A 38 5.70 2.60 -7.80
CA LEU A 38 6.70 2.13 -8.76
C LEU A 38 8.07 1.81 -8.11
N PRO A 39 8.62 2.62 -7.17
CA PRO A 39 9.90 2.27 -6.54
C PRO A 39 9.81 0.98 -5.73
N MET A 40 8.68 0.75 -5.04
CA MET A 40 8.47 -0.45 -4.23
C MET A 40 8.37 -1.70 -5.11
N ILE A 41 7.64 -1.63 -6.22
CA ILE A 41 7.57 -2.73 -7.19
C ILE A 41 8.91 -2.94 -7.90
N ALA A 42 9.65 -1.87 -8.21
CA ALA A 42 11.00 -1.98 -8.75
C ALA A 42 11.95 -2.73 -7.80
N LEU A 43 11.83 -2.52 -6.48
CA LEU A 43 12.58 -3.30 -5.49
C LEU A 43 12.20 -4.78 -5.51
N LEU A 44 10.92 -5.13 -5.67
CA LEU A 44 10.51 -6.54 -5.82
C LEU A 44 11.09 -7.17 -7.10
N TRP A 45 11.11 -6.44 -8.21
CA TRP A 45 11.75 -6.90 -9.45
C TRP A 45 13.27 -7.03 -9.30
N TRP A 46 13.91 -6.13 -8.56
CA TRP A 46 15.32 -6.26 -8.21
C TRP A 46 15.57 -7.54 -7.41
N VAL A 47 14.74 -7.86 -6.41
CA VAL A 47 14.81 -9.14 -5.69
C VAL A 47 14.55 -10.33 -6.62
N TRP A 48 13.58 -10.23 -7.53
CA TRP A 48 13.24 -11.31 -8.48
C TRP A 48 14.39 -11.69 -9.42
N PHE A 49 15.12 -10.68 -9.89
CA PHE A 49 16.25 -10.83 -10.82
C PHE A 49 17.62 -10.93 -10.13
N ARG A 50 17.67 -10.85 -8.79
CA ARG A 50 18.91 -11.01 -8.05
C ARG A 50 19.50 -12.39 -8.28
N ASP A 51 20.72 -12.44 -8.80
CA ASP A 51 21.48 -13.67 -8.97
C ASP A 51 22.29 -13.99 -7.71
N GLY A 52 22.38 -15.29 -7.39
CA GLY A 52 23.08 -15.77 -6.21
C GLY A 52 22.56 -17.12 -5.71
N PRO A 53 23.14 -17.66 -4.63
CA PRO A 53 22.71 -18.93 -4.04
C PRO A 53 21.26 -18.89 -3.52
N ASP A 54 20.79 -17.70 -3.11
CA ASP A 54 19.44 -17.49 -2.56
C ASP A 54 18.36 -17.25 -3.62
N LYS A 55 18.68 -17.33 -4.91
CA LYS A 55 17.75 -16.96 -6.01
C LYS A 55 16.38 -17.65 -5.94
N LEU A 56 16.34 -18.92 -5.53
CA LEU A 56 15.07 -19.63 -5.38
C LEU A 56 14.25 -19.06 -4.23
N ARG A 57 14.87 -18.85 -3.06
CA ARG A 57 14.26 -18.25 -1.87
C ARG A 57 13.74 -16.84 -2.18
N ASP A 58 14.50 -16.04 -2.91
CA ASP A 58 14.11 -14.68 -3.30
C ASP A 58 12.86 -14.66 -4.18
N ARG A 59 12.78 -15.57 -5.15
CA ARG A 59 11.59 -15.71 -6.00
C ARG A 59 10.37 -16.18 -5.21
N GLU A 60 10.56 -17.10 -4.25
CA GLU A 60 9.49 -17.49 -3.34
C GLU A 60 8.99 -16.30 -2.50
N ILE A 61 9.90 -15.47 -1.98
CA ILE A 61 9.56 -14.27 -1.21
C ILE A 61 8.79 -13.28 -2.08
N VAL A 62 9.22 -13.02 -3.32
CA VAL A 62 8.52 -12.08 -4.22
C VAL A 62 7.08 -12.56 -4.51
N VAL A 63 6.90 -13.82 -4.88
CA VAL A 63 5.57 -14.39 -5.16
C VAL A 63 4.67 -14.27 -3.93
N THR A 64 5.16 -14.69 -2.77
CA THR A 64 4.37 -14.68 -1.54
C THR A 64 4.11 -13.29 -1.01
N THR A 65 5.01 -12.33 -1.24
CA THR A 65 4.79 -10.91 -0.93
C THR A 65 3.70 -10.30 -1.80
N ILE A 66 3.67 -10.63 -3.10
CA ILE A 66 2.59 -10.21 -4.00
C ILE A 66 1.25 -10.80 -3.55
N VAL A 67 1.21 -12.10 -3.23
CA VAL A 67 0.01 -12.76 -2.69
C VAL A 67 -0.43 -12.10 -1.38
N ALA A 68 0.52 -11.82 -0.46
CA ALA A 68 0.23 -11.11 0.79
C ALA A 68 -0.35 -9.71 0.55
N GLY A 69 0.17 -8.97 -0.44
CA GLY A 69 -0.35 -7.67 -0.86
C GLY A 69 -1.80 -7.76 -1.33
N LEU A 70 -2.14 -8.75 -2.16
CA LEU A 70 -3.52 -8.99 -2.62
C LEU A 70 -4.43 -9.41 -1.46
N CYS A 71 -3.99 -10.35 -0.62
CA CYS A 71 -4.75 -10.80 0.54
C CYS A 71 -5.00 -9.67 1.54
N VAL A 72 -4.02 -8.81 1.80
CA VAL A 72 -4.18 -7.71 2.75
C VAL A 72 -5.11 -6.63 2.18
N LEU A 73 -5.05 -6.34 0.88
CA LEU A 73 -6.03 -5.44 0.25
C LEU A 73 -7.46 -6.00 0.33
N ALA A 74 -7.65 -7.29 0.05
CA ALA A 74 -8.95 -7.93 0.19
C ALA A 74 -9.46 -7.89 1.64
N LEU A 75 -8.57 -8.17 2.61
CA LEU A 75 -8.86 -8.06 4.04
C LEU A 75 -9.21 -6.61 4.42
N GLY A 76 -8.49 -5.62 3.90
CA GLY A 76 -8.75 -4.20 4.15
C GLY A 76 -10.15 -3.79 3.68
N ARG A 77 -10.55 -4.23 2.49
CA ARG A 77 -11.90 -4.00 1.96
C ARG A 77 -12.98 -4.69 2.79
N PHE A 78 -12.72 -5.92 3.22
CA PHE A 78 -13.61 -6.63 4.14
C PHE A 78 -13.74 -5.87 5.46
N LEU A 79 -12.64 -5.50 6.12
CA LEU A 79 -12.65 -4.77 7.38
C LEU A 79 -13.34 -3.41 7.25
N ALA A 80 -13.13 -2.68 6.16
CA ALA A 80 -13.76 -1.39 5.91
C ALA A 80 -15.30 -1.48 5.81
N HIS A 81 -15.85 -2.66 5.50
CA HIS A 81 -17.30 -2.90 5.46
C HIS A 81 -17.87 -3.32 6.83
N TRP A 82 -17.10 -4.05 7.64
CA TRP A 82 -17.56 -4.61 8.93
C TRP A 82 -17.26 -3.73 10.14
N VAL A 83 -16.20 -2.94 10.09
CA VAL A 83 -15.81 -2.02 11.17
C VAL A 83 -16.62 -0.72 11.05
N PRO A 84 -16.96 -0.04 12.17
CA PRO A 84 -17.68 1.22 12.13
C PRO A 84 -17.03 2.23 11.18
N PHE A 85 -17.87 2.87 10.36
CA PHE A 85 -17.43 3.82 9.37
C PHE A 85 -16.61 4.95 10.01
N ARG A 86 -15.39 5.15 9.52
CA ARG A 86 -14.50 6.18 10.03
C ARG A 86 -14.40 7.33 9.03
N ILE A 87 -14.82 8.52 9.46
CA ILE A 87 -14.74 9.75 8.65
C ILE A 87 -13.28 10.16 8.48
N ARG A 88 -12.88 10.48 7.24
CA ARG A 88 -11.52 10.95 6.90
C ARG A 88 -11.28 12.37 7.45
N PRO A 89 -10.04 12.73 7.83
CA PRO A 89 -9.74 14.06 8.39
C PRO A 89 -10.22 15.23 7.53
N PHE A 90 -10.00 15.18 6.20
CA PHE A 90 -10.42 16.25 5.30
C PHE A 90 -11.95 16.45 5.24
N ALA A 91 -12.72 15.44 5.60
CA ALA A 91 -14.18 15.44 5.55
C ALA A 91 -14.82 15.63 6.94
N ASN A 92 -14.03 15.80 8.00
CA ASN A 92 -14.54 15.99 9.35
C ASN A 92 -14.57 17.49 9.71
N PRO A 93 -15.76 18.13 9.76
CA PRO A 93 -15.89 19.55 10.10
C PRO A 93 -15.47 19.86 11.54
N GLU A 94 -15.56 18.90 12.46
CA GLU A 94 -15.24 19.08 13.88
C GLU A 94 -13.77 19.40 14.14
N LEU A 95 -12.88 19.05 13.19
CA LEU A 95 -11.46 19.37 13.28
C LEU A 95 -11.20 20.88 13.14
N GLY A 96 -12.06 21.61 12.40
CA GLY A 96 -11.82 23.02 12.07
C GLY A 96 -10.52 23.28 11.31
N LEU A 97 -9.90 22.25 10.72
CA LEU A 97 -8.63 22.32 10.01
C LEU A 97 -8.85 22.41 8.50
N ARG A 98 -7.89 23.04 7.82
CA ARG A 98 -7.82 23.06 6.35
C ARG A 98 -6.83 21.99 5.90
N PHE A 99 -7.19 21.24 4.86
CA PHE A 99 -6.32 20.21 4.28
C PHE A 99 -6.07 20.49 2.81
N LEU A 100 -4.95 19.97 2.31
CA LEU A 100 -4.51 20.13 0.91
C LEU A 100 -5.43 19.43 -0.08
N VAL A 101 -6.08 18.35 0.35
CA VAL A 101 -7.15 17.68 -0.40
C VAL A 101 -8.49 18.13 0.18
N SER A 102 -9.31 18.78 -0.65
CA SER A 102 -10.64 19.26 -0.25
C SER A 102 -11.78 18.58 -1.01
N SER A 103 -11.49 18.00 -2.18
CA SER A 103 -12.48 17.41 -3.08
C SER A 103 -11.98 16.08 -3.64
N GLU A 104 -12.37 14.99 -2.99
CA GLU A 104 -12.27 13.66 -3.59
C GLU A 104 -13.57 12.91 -3.29
N ASP A 105 -14.62 13.24 -4.06
CA ASP A 105 -15.99 12.77 -3.81
C ASP A 105 -16.10 11.23 -3.81
N ARG A 106 -15.22 10.55 -4.56
CA ARG A 106 -15.18 9.07 -4.64
C ARG A 106 -14.87 8.38 -3.31
N ILE A 107 -14.04 8.99 -2.46
CA ILE A 107 -13.58 8.37 -1.22
C ILE A 107 -14.29 8.90 0.02
N ARG A 108 -15.19 9.88 -0.14
CA ARG A 108 -15.99 10.42 0.97
C ARG A 108 -16.95 9.39 1.56
N THR A 109 -17.46 8.49 0.73
CA THR A 109 -18.34 7.39 1.14
C THR A 109 -17.58 6.13 1.56
N TRP A 110 -16.24 6.15 1.50
CA TRP A 110 -15.40 5.00 1.85
C TRP A 110 -14.75 5.23 3.22
N SER A 111 -14.80 4.19 4.07
CA SER A 111 -14.20 4.25 5.41
C SER A 111 -12.71 4.62 5.33
N ALA A 112 -12.25 5.44 6.28
CA ALA A 112 -10.84 5.80 6.41
C ALA A 112 -9.98 4.66 6.97
N PHE A 113 -10.58 3.72 7.70
CA PHE A 113 -9.87 2.62 8.34
C PHE A 113 -10.17 1.28 7.65
N PRO A 114 -9.16 0.41 7.46
CA PRO A 114 -7.72 0.67 7.54
C PRO A 114 -7.19 1.40 6.28
N SER A 115 -5.96 1.92 6.31
CA SER A 115 -5.36 2.54 5.13
C SER A 115 -4.82 1.50 4.14
N ASP A 116 -5.48 1.32 2.99
CA ASP A 116 -5.06 0.41 1.91
C ASP A 116 -3.59 0.65 1.48
N HIS A 117 -3.18 1.92 1.34
CA HIS A 117 -1.80 2.27 0.96
C HIS A 117 -0.80 1.83 2.02
N ALA A 118 -1.10 2.05 3.31
CA ALA A 118 -0.22 1.61 4.38
C ALA A 118 -0.13 0.08 4.42
N MET A 119 -1.25 -0.61 4.24
CA MET A 119 -1.32 -2.08 4.17
C MET A 119 -0.44 -2.65 3.06
N LEU A 120 -0.66 -2.21 1.83
CA LEU A 120 0.05 -2.77 0.68
C LEU A 120 1.54 -2.47 0.73
N TRP A 121 1.92 -1.19 0.91
CA TRP A 121 3.33 -0.80 0.77
C TRP A 121 4.18 -1.23 1.95
N CYS A 122 3.61 -1.34 3.16
CA CYS A 122 4.33 -1.94 4.29
C CYS A 122 4.45 -3.46 4.14
N ALA A 123 3.47 -4.15 3.53
CA ALA A 123 3.60 -5.56 3.19
C ALA A 123 4.72 -5.79 2.15
N VAL A 124 4.80 -4.94 1.12
CA VAL A 124 5.88 -4.99 0.12
C VAL A 124 7.24 -4.72 0.77
N ALA A 125 7.34 -3.68 1.59
CA ALA A 125 8.57 -3.35 2.30
C ALA A 125 9.04 -4.48 3.23
N ALA A 126 8.11 -5.14 3.93
CA ALA A 126 8.40 -6.31 4.76
C ALA A 126 8.93 -7.48 3.91
N GLY A 127 8.35 -7.74 2.74
CA GLY A 127 8.86 -8.76 1.81
C GLY A 127 10.29 -8.48 1.36
N VAL A 128 10.59 -7.22 1.00
CA VAL A 128 11.96 -6.80 0.66
C VAL A 128 12.90 -6.95 1.86
N LEU A 129 12.44 -6.66 3.08
CA LEU A 129 13.22 -6.84 4.32
C LEU A 129 13.57 -8.30 4.60
N ILE A 130 12.65 -9.23 4.34
CA ILE A 130 12.90 -10.67 4.46
C ILE A 130 13.96 -11.11 3.43
N ALA A 131 13.92 -10.57 2.21
CA ALA A 131 14.90 -10.88 1.16
C ALA A 131 16.26 -10.22 1.40
N SER A 132 16.30 -8.98 1.90
CA SER A 132 17.49 -8.19 2.14
C SER A 132 17.27 -7.18 3.26
N TRP A 133 17.91 -7.39 4.42
CA TRP A 133 17.70 -6.53 5.59
C TRP A 133 18.07 -5.06 5.31
N ARG A 134 19.17 -4.81 4.57
CA ARG A 134 19.64 -3.44 4.27
C ARG A 134 18.65 -2.69 3.38
N ILE A 135 18.27 -3.31 2.26
CA ILE A 135 17.37 -2.69 1.28
C ILE A 135 15.95 -2.61 1.83
N GLY A 136 15.52 -3.58 2.63
CA GLY A 136 14.23 -3.55 3.28
C GLY A 136 14.08 -2.46 4.33
N ILE A 137 15.13 -2.10 5.06
CA ILE A 137 15.08 -0.93 5.97
C ILE A 137 14.81 0.34 5.15
N PHE A 138 15.48 0.52 4.01
CA PHE A 138 15.22 1.64 3.12
C PHE A 138 13.80 1.59 2.53
N ALA A 139 13.30 0.41 2.13
CA ALA A 139 11.94 0.24 1.64
C ALA A 139 10.89 0.59 2.71
N LEU A 140 11.12 0.18 3.95
CA LEU A 140 10.22 0.45 5.07
C LEU A 140 10.25 1.93 5.46
N ALA A 141 11.43 2.53 5.54
CA ALA A 141 11.58 3.96 5.74
C ALA A 141 10.88 4.74 4.62
N TYR A 142 10.99 4.29 3.38
CA TYR A 142 10.31 4.90 2.24
C TYR A 142 8.78 4.85 2.38
N ALA A 143 8.25 3.66 2.67
CA ALA A 143 6.82 3.45 2.85
C ALA A 143 6.26 4.29 4.01
N ILE A 144 6.98 4.40 5.13
CA ILE A 144 6.52 5.17 6.30
C ILE A 144 6.62 6.67 6.03
N LEU A 145 7.80 7.16 5.63
CA LEU A 145 8.09 8.59 5.57
C LEU A 145 7.48 9.28 4.37
N PHE A 146 7.39 8.61 3.22
CA PHE A 146 6.88 9.22 2.00
C PHE A 146 5.45 8.80 1.73
N ILE A 147 5.16 7.50 1.74
CA ILE A 147 3.82 7.03 1.35
C ILE A 147 2.81 7.23 2.47
N CYS A 148 3.12 6.81 3.69
CA CYS A 148 2.19 6.86 4.81
C CYS A 148 2.04 8.27 5.37
N MET A 149 3.16 8.97 5.60
CA MET A 149 3.14 10.31 6.18
C MET A 149 2.45 11.32 5.26
N SER A 150 2.65 11.25 3.94
CA SER A 150 1.97 12.14 3.00
C SER A 150 0.45 12.04 3.11
N ARG A 151 -0.10 10.85 3.34
CA ARG A 151 -1.55 10.62 3.51
C ARG A 151 -2.12 11.28 4.75
N VAL A 152 -1.36 11.30 5.85
CA VAL A 152 -1.77 12.00 7.07
C VAL A 152 -1.66 13.51 6.86
N TYR A 153 -0.55 13.96 6.28
CA TYR A 153 -0.29 15.39 6.03
C TYR A 153 -1.36 16.04 5.15
N VAL A 154 -1.77 15.37 4.07
CA VAL A 154 -2.80 15.88 3.16
C VAL A 154 -4.23 15.64 3.66
N GLY A 155 -4.41 14.98 4.83
CA GLY A 155 -5.71 14.79 5.48
C GLY A 155 -6.54 13.60 5.00
N LEU A 156 -5.94 12.63 4.30
CA LEU A 156 -6.65 11.47 3.76
C LEU A 156 -6.92 10.38 4.80
N HIS A 157 -6.06 10.26 5.81
CA HIS A 157 -6.13 9.23 6.84
C HIS A 157 -5.70 9.77 8.20
N HIS A 158 -6.28 9.22 9.27
CA HIS A 158 -5.78 9.44 10.62
C HIS A 158 -4.48 8.65 10.85
N PRO A 159 -3.58 9.10 11.75
CA PRO A 159 -2.37 8.36 12.11
C PRO A 159 -2.64 6.90 12.50
N THR A 160 -3.71 6.64 13.26
CA THR A 160 -4.10 5.27 13.62
C THR A 160 -4.59 4.42 12.44
N ASP A 161 -5.15 5.01 11.38
CA ASP A 161 -5.52 4.27 10.16
C ASP A 161 -4.28 3.75 9.45
N VAL A 162 -3.24 4.58 9.44
CA VAL A 162 -1.94 4.28 8.86
C VAL A 162 -1.21 3.24 9.70
N LEU A 163 -1.17 3.39 11.03
CA LEU A 163 -0.54 2.42 11.93
C LEU A 163 -1.23 1.06 11.87
N GLY A 164 -2.57 1.03 11.92
CA GLY A 164 -3.34 -0.20 11.79
C GLY A 164 -3.13 -0.86 10.44
N GLY A 165 -3.16 -0.08 9.36
CA GLY A 165 -2.87 -0.58 8.02
C GLY A 165 -1.46 -1.16 7.89
N ALA A 166 -0.44 -0.42 8.33
CA ALA A 166 0.95 -0.86 8.31
C ALA A 166 1.14 -2.16 9.10
N ALA A 167 0.57 -2.25 10.30
CA ALA A 167 0.63 -3.46 11.14
C ALA A 167 -0.02 -4.67 10.45
N LEU A 168 -1.22 -4.50 9.87
CA LEU A 168 -1.89 -5.56 9.12
C LEU A 168 -1.08 -6.02 7.89
N GLY A 169 -0.52 -5.06 7.15
CA GLY A 169 0.32 -5.34 5.98
C GLY A 169 1.57 -6.14 6.33
N VAL A 170 2.33 -5.68 7.33
CA VAL A 170 3.52 -6.36 7.82
C VAL A 170 3.17 -7.75 8.36
N ALA A 171 2.13 -7.85 9.20
CA ALA A 171 1.71 -9.13 9.77
C ALA A 171 1.32 -10.14 8.67
N MET A 172 0.52 -9.73 7.68
CA MET A 172 0.14 -10.59 6.57
C MET A 172 1.36 -11.07 5.77
N CYS A 173 2.30 -10.17 5.47
CA CYS A 173 3.52 -10.53 4.76
C CYS A 173 4.35 -11.55 5.55
N LEU A 174 4.57 -11.32 6.85
CA LEU A 174 5.33 -12.21 7.72
C LEU A 174 4.67 -13.58 7.84
N LEU A 175 3.34 -13.63 8.03
CA LEU A 175 2.57 -14.88 8.13
C LEU A 175 2.69 -15.72 6.86
N LEU A 176 2.52 -15.13 5.67
CA LEU A 176 2.61 -15.88 4.42
C LEU A 176 4.05 -16.23 4.03
N ASN A 177 5.05 -15.50 4.55
CA ASN A 177 6.47 -15.79 4.34
C ASN A 177 7.07 -16.78 5.35
N LEU A 178 6.29 -17.28 6.31
CA LEU A 178 6.70 -18.43 7.13
C LEU A 178 7.10 -19.59 6.20
N THR A 179 8.24 -20.22 6.45
CA THR A 179 8.87 -21.17 5.50
C THR A 179 7.91 -22.20 4.91
N ARG A 180 7.00 -22.76 5.73
CA ARG A 180 6.00 -23.74 5.28
C ARG A 180 4.98 -23.11 4.31
N CYS A 181 4.36 -22.00 4.69
CA CYS A 181 3.39 -21.28 3.87
C CYS A 181 4.04 -20.74 2.59
N ARG A 182 5.24 -20.18 2.72
CA ARG A 182 5.99 -19.60 1.61
C ARG A 182 6.22 -20.63 0.50
N HIS A 183 6.76 -21.79 0.86
CA HIS A 183 7.04 -22.83 -0.11
C HIS A 183 5.75 -23.38 -0.73
N PHE A 184 4.72 -23.62 0.07
CA PHE A 184 3.42 -24.11 -0.41
C PHE A 184 2.76 -23.16 -1.42
N ILE A 185 2.78 -21.86 -1.16
CA ILE A 185 2.20 -20.83 -2.04
C ILE A 185 3.06 -20.63 -3.29
N ALA A 186 4.38 -20.55 -3.14
CA ALA A 186 5.27 -20.22 -4.23
C ALA A 186 5.54 -21.39 -5.18
N ALA A 187 5.60 -22.63 -4.69
CA ALA A 187 5.92 -23.82 -5.50
C ALA A 187 5.07 -23.95 -6.78
N PRO A 188 3.72 -23.90 -6.74
CA PRO A 188 2.90 -24.02 -7.96
C PRO A 188 3.14 -22.86 -8.93
N VAL A 189 3.29 -21.64 -8.42
CA VAL A 189 3.52 -20.44 -9.23
C VAL A 189 4.89 -20.50 -9.91
N LEU A 190 5.92 -20.94 -9.19
CA LEU A 190 7.27 -21.09 -9.73
C LEU A 190 7.37 -22.26 -10.72
N GLN A 191 6.62 -23.35 -10.50
CA GLN A 191 6.52 -24.44 -11.47
C GLN A 191 5.84 -23.96 -12.76
N PHE A 192 4.76 -23.19 -12.65
CA PHE A 192 4.11 -22.56 -13.80
C PHE A 192 5.04 -21.60 -14.53
N SER A 193 5.79 -20.76 -13.80
CA SER A 193 6.79 -19.84 -14.34
C SER A 193 7.85 -20.55 -15.19
N ARG A 194 8.30 -21.74 -14.78
CA ARG A 194 9.25 -22.57 -15.54
C ARG A 194 8.64 -23.18 -16.80
N ARG A 195 7.34 -23.55 -16.75
CA ARG A 195 6.65 -24.20 -17.89
C ARG A 195 6.19 -23.19 -18.95
N HIS A 196 5.73 -22.01 -18.53
CA HIS A 196 5.18 -20.97 -19.40
C HIS A 196 5.82 -19.62 -19.10
N GLN A 197 7.12 -19.50 -19.41
CA GLN A 197 7.92 -18.33 -19.04
C GLN A 197 7.31 -17.03 -19.59
N SER A 198 6.93 -16.97 -20.87
CA SER A 198 6.38 -15.76 -21.49
C SER A 198 5.07 -15.32 -20.84
N SER A 199 4.11 -16.25 -20.70
CA SER A 199 2.81 -15.97 -20.08
C SER A 199 2.96 -15.52 -18.62
N PHE A 200 3.87 -16.13 -17.87
CA PHE A 200 4.15 -15.74 -16.50
C PHE A 200 4.69 -14.31 -16.40
N HIS A 201 5.66 -13.93 -17.23
CA HIS A 201 6.23 -12.58 -17.18
C HIS A 201 5.22 -11.50 -17.62
N VAL A 202 4.37 -11.80 -18.62
CA VAL A 202 3.26 -10.92 -18.99
C VAL A 202 2.29 -10.75 -17.81
N GLY A 203 1.89 -11.84 -17.17
CA GLY A 203 1.03 -11.81 -15.99
C GLY A 203 1.64 -11.02 -14.83
N MET A 204 2.92 -11.24 -14.52
CA MET A 204 3.64 -10.50 -13.48
C MET A 204 3.75 -9.01 -13.77
N PHE A 205 3.95 -8.63 -15.04
CA PHE A 205 3.96 -7.24 -15.45
C PHE A 205 2.59 -6.58 -15.24
N LEU A 206 1.51 -7.20 -15.74
CA LEU A 206 0.14 -6.69 -15.57
C LEU A 206 -0.24 -6.59 -14.10
N LEU A 207 0.13 -7.58 -13.30
CA LEU A 207 -0.12 -7.59 -11.86
C LEU A 207 0.68 -6.50 -11.13
N SER A 208 1.96 -6.34 -11.47
CA SER A 208 2.81 -5.27 -10.95
C SER A 208 2.22 -3.90 -11.25
N PHE A 209 1.79 -3.69 -12.49
CA PHE A 209 1.14 -2.46 -12.92
C PHE A 209 -0.17 -2.21 -12.14
N GLY A 210 -1.01 -3.23 -12.01
CA GLY A 210 -2.24 -3.17 -11.22
C GLY A 210 -2.01 -2.83 -9.75
N LEU A 211 -0.97 -3.38 -9.12
CA LEU A 211 -0.60 -3.02 -7.74
C LEU A 211 -0.15 -1.56 -7.61
N VAL A 212 0.68 -1.08 -8.54
CA VAL A 212 1.13 0.34 -8.57
C VAL A 212 -0.07 1.29 -8.65
N THR A 213 -1.03 0.97 -9.50
CA THR A 213 -2.26 1.75 -9.72
C THR A 213 -3.41 1.40 -8.78
N HIS A 214 -3.20 0.49 -7.81
CA HIS A 214 -4.25 0.01 -6.89
C HIS A 214 -5.50 -0.55 -7.58
N PHE A 215 -5.36 -1.00 -8.83
CA PHE A 215 -6.46 -1.43 -9.68
C PHE A 215 -7.55 -0.36 -9.84
N ASP A 216 -7.20 0.93 -9.74
CA ASP A 216 -8.14 2.05 -9.79
C ASP A 216 -8.99 2.00 -11.07
N GLU A 217 -8.41 1.66 -12.22
CA GLU A 217 -9.13 1.51 -13.49
C GLU A 217 -10.16 0.38 -13.47
N LEU A 218 -9.82 -0.79 -12.90
CA LEU A 218 -10.75 -1.92 -12.78
C LEU A 218 -11.91 -1.59 -11.85
N LEU A 219 -11.64 -0.88 -10.75
CA LEU A 219 -12.67 -0.40 -9.83
C LEU A 219 -13.59 0.62 -10.52
N MET A 220 -13.04 1.54 -11.32
CA MET A 220 -13.83 2.50 -12.09
C MET A 220 -14.75 1.80 -13.10
N LEU A 221 -14.23 0.81 -13.84
CA LEU A 221 -15.02 0.00 -14.77
C LEU A 221 -16.15 -0.75 -14.07
N GLY A 222 -15.84 -1.44 -12.96
CA GLY A 222 -16.83 -2.18 -12.18
C GLY A 222 -17.93 -1.28 -11.61
N SER A 223 -17.56 -0.11 -11.07
CA SER A 223 -18.52 0.86 -10.52
C SER A 223 -19.38 1.52 -11.61
N SER A 224 -18.87 1.64 -12.83
CA SER A 224 -19.63 2.16 -13.97
C SER A 224 -20.67 1.15 -14.43
N LEU A 225 -20.30 -0.14 -14.53
CA LEU A 225 -21.21 -1.20 -14.94
C LEU A 225 -22.36 -1.42 -13.95
N LEU A 226 -22.08 -1.35 -12.64
CA LEU A 226 -23.10 -1.49 -11.58
C LEU A 226 -24.10 -0.32 -11.51
N LYS A 227 -23.83 0.81 -12.16
CA LYS A 227 -24.80 1.93 -12.27
C LYS A 227 -25.80 1.73 -13.40
N PHE A 228 -25.56 0.77 -14.30
CA PHE A 228 -26.44 0.45 -15.43
C PHE A 228 -27.31 -0.79 -15.19
N VAL A 229 -27.25 -1.39 -13.99
CA VAL A 229 -28.08 -2.52 -13.55
C VAL A 229 -28.95 -2.05 -12.39
#